data_AF-A0A6S6VS25-F1
#
_entry.id   AF-A0A6S6VS25-F1
#
_cell.length_a   1.000
_cell.length_b   1.000
_cell.length_c   1.000
_cell.angle_alpha   90.00
_cell.angle_beta   90.00
_cell.angle_gamma   90.00
#
_symmetry.space_group_name_H-M   'P 1'
#
loop_
_entity.id
_entity.type
_entity.pdbx_description
1 polymer ?
#
loop_
_entity_poly.entity_id
_entity_poly.type
_entity_poly.pdbx_seq_one_letter_code
_entity_poly.pdbx_strand_id
1 'polypeptide(L)'
;MLANMVDDLTIHVEVTTDIPRFLNTVIVPQPENKPDIEAFIKAELNRCINSSVLVLDNPGLKHEIQDALIKGSHGMFLWVTLQIYSVCSMMTDEEVRQALENLPQDLMQIYSQILERTLLPGQAYRAKIFKLVLVAKRPLTVDEIQEALSVAPGDTEWNLSKLLNDI
;
A
#
# COMPACT_ATOMS: atom_id res chain seq x y z
N MET A 1 -0.33 1.23 -48.03
CA MET A 1 -0.01 -0.09 -47.47
C MET A 1 0.82 0.14 -46.21
N LEU A 2 0.11 0.20 -45.08
CA LEU A 2 0.53 -0.03 -43.69
C LEU A 2 1.92 0.46 -43.25
N ALA A 3 2.00 1.74 -42.88
CA ALA A 3 2.91 2.22 -41.85
C ALA A 3 2.14 3.31 -41.10
N ASN A 4 1.68 3.00 -39.87
CA ASN A 4 1.22 3.90 -38.79
C ASN A 4 0.31 3.11 -37.84
N MET A 5 0.86 2.08 -37.20
CA MET A 5 0.15 1.30 -36.18
C MET A 5 1.03 1.13 -34.95
N VAL A 6 1.60 2.25 -34.51
CA VAL A 6 2.24 2.46 -33.22
C VAL A 6 1.79 3.86 -32.79
N ASP A 7 1.36 4.02 -31.54
CA ASP A 7 0.99 5.29 -30.87
C ASP A 7 -0.50 5.60 -30.67
N ASP A 8 -1.34 4.63 -30.29
CA ASP A 8 -2.64 4.96 -29.68
C ASP A 8 -3.05 4.05 -28.52
N LEU A 9 -2.16 3.94 -27.52
CA LEU A 9 -2.58 3.47 -26.19
C LEU A 9 -1.90 4.29 -25.08
N THR A 10 -1.89 5.61 -25.26
CA THR A 10 -1.74 6.51 -24.12
C THR A 10 -3.11 6.57 -23.45
N ILE A 11 -3.28 5.86 -22.34
CA ILE A 11 -4.42 6.07 -21.47
C ILE A 11 -4.30 7.51 -20.96
N HIS A 12 -4.95 8.44 -21.65
CA HIS A 12 -5.24 9.75 -21.11
C HIS A 12 -6.22 9.52 -19.96
N VAL A 13 -5.66 9.29 -18.77
CA VAL A 13 -6.38 9.52 -17.53
C VAL A 13 -6.59 11.03 -17.50
N GLU A 14 -7.68 11.50 -18.09
CA GLU A 14 -8.26 12.78 -17.69
C GLU A 14 -8.61 12.62 -16.21
N VAL A 15 -7.68 13.03 -15.36
CA VAL A 15 -7.94 13.26 -13.95
C VAL A 15 -9.01 14.34 -13.95
N THR A 16 -10.27 13.92 -13.88
CA THR A 16 -11.42 14.80 -13.78
C THR A 16 -11.10 15.88 -12.76
N THR A 17 -11.04 17.12 -13.22
CA THR A 17 -10.78 18.33 -12.43
C THR A 17 -11.88 18.61 -11.40
N ASP A 18 -12.91 17.76 -11.34
CA ASP A 18 -13.88 17.72 -10.26
C ASP A 18 -13.41 16.79 -9.13
N ILE A 19 -12.45 17.27 -8.34
CA ILE A 19 -12.32 16.85 -6.93
C ILE A 19 -12.74 18.03 -6.02
N PRO A 20 -14.02 18.47 -5.96
CA PRO A 20 -14.42 19.57 -5.10
C PRO A 20 -15.25 19.02 -3.94
N ARG A 21 -14.58 18.46 -2.92
CA ARG A 21 -15.10 18.38 -1.54
C ARG A 21 -14.12 17.82 -0.50
N PHE A 22 -13.09 17.10 -0.94
CA PHE A 22 -12.14 16.44 -0.03
C PHE A 22 -10.87 17.26 0.25
N LEU A 23 -10.62 18.35 -0.48
CA LEU A 23 -9.45 19.22 -0.31
C LEU A 23 -9.71 20.41 0.63
N ASN A 24 -10.57 20.25 1.64
CA ASN A 24 -10.47 21.08 2.83
C ASN A 24 -9.25 20.58 3.62
N THR A 25 -8.05 20.83 3.08
CA THR A 25 -6.79 20.51 3.73
C THR A 25 -6.65 21.43 4.93
N VAL A 26 -7.19 20.98 6.07
CA VAL A 26 -6.86 21.55 7.37
C VAL A 26 -5.41 21.12 7.63
N ILE A 27 -4.45 21.98 7.32
CA ILE A 27 -3.09 21.84 7.83
C ILE A 27 -3.17 22.17 9.31
N VAL A 28 -3.46 21.16 10.13
CA VAL A 28 -3.35 21.27 11.58
C VAL A 28 -1.85 21.36 11.89
N PRO A 29 -1.36 22.44 12.51
CA PRO A 29 0.00 22.49 13.02
C PRO A 29 0.17 21.28 13.93
N GLN A 30 1.09 20.39 13.56
CA GLN A 30 1.29 19.16 14.27
C GLN A 30 1.68 19.50 15.71
N PRO A 31 0.85 19.17 16.72
CA PRO A 31 1.31 19.24 18.09
C PRO A 31 2.54 18.32 18.21
N GLU A 32 3.42 18.57 19.17
CA GLU A 32 4.51 17.63 19.46
C GLU A 32 3.94 16.30 19.98
N ASN A 33 3.44 15.46 19.07
CA ASN A 33 2.83 14.15 19.34
C ASN A 33 3.88 13.07 19.60
N LYS A 34 5.14 13.47 19.85
CA LYS A 34 6.25 12.56 20.13
C LYS A 34 5.93 11.55 21.24
N PRO A 35 5.38 11.93 22.41
CA PRO A 35 5.09 10.96 23.46
C PRO A 35 3.98 9.97 23.05
N ASP A 36 2.96 10.43 22.32
CA ASP A 36 1.87 9.57 21.86
C ASP A 36 2.33 8.57 20.80
N ILE A 37 3.20 9.01 19.88
CA ILE A 37 3.81 8.15 18.87
C ILE A 37 4.74 7.13 19.51
N GLU A 38 5.55 7.54 20.48
CA GLU A 38 6.42 6.61 21.20
C GLU A 38 5.59 5.55 21.95
N ALA A 39 4.51 5.97 22.62
CA ALA A 39 3.58 5.06 23.29
C ALA A 39 2.92 4.10 22.29
N PHE A 40 2.49 4.61 21.13
CA PHE A 40 1.90 3.82 20.05
C PHE A 40 2.88 2.79 19.50
N ILE A 41 4.12 3.20 19.17
CA ILE A 41 5.19 2.29 18.69
C ILE A 41 5.44 1.17 19.69
N LYS A 42 5.57 1.52 20.98
CA LYS A 42 5.80 0.54 22.05
C LYS A 42 4.64 -0.45 22.15
N ALA A 43 3.40 0.04 22.17
CA ALA A 43 2.21 -0.80 22.27
C ALA A 43 2.10 -1.75 21.07
N GLU A 44 2.32 -1.25 19.86
CA GLU A 44 2.15 -2.01 18.63
C GLU A 44 3.25 -3.05 18.41
N LEU A 45 4.51 -2.71 18.70
CA LEU A 45 5.60 -3.70 18.68
C LEU A 45 5.38 -4.81 19.72
N ASN A 46 4.94 -4.45 20.93
CA ASN A 46 4.59 -5.45 21.94
C ASN A 46 3.47 -6.35 21.45
N ARG A 47 2.44 -5.79 20.80
CA ARG A 47 1.34 -6.55 20.20
C ARG A 47 1.86 -7.56 19.18
N CYS A 48 2.69 -7.11 18.22
CA CYS A 48 3.26 -7.96 17.19
C CYS A 48 4.12 -9.10 17.78
N ILE A 49 4.98 -8.80 18.75
CA ILE A 49 5.83 -9.79 19.43
C ILE A 49 4.97 -10.79 20.21
N ASN A 50 4.01 -10.31 21.01
CA ASN A 50 3.15 -11.18 21.82
C ASN A 50 2.24 -12.08 20.96
N SER A 51 1.87 -11.63 19.76
CA SER A 51 1.11 -12.43 18.78
C SER A 51 1.98 -13.34 17.92
N SER A 52 3.30 -13.36 18.14
CA SER A 52 4.29 -14.10 17.31
C SER A 52 4.27 -13.73 15.82
N VAL A 53 3.73 -12.56 15.48
CA VAL A 53 3.79 -11.98 14.13
C VAL A 53 5.19 -11.44 13.85
N LEU A 54 5.85 -10.92 14.88
CA LEU A 54 7.26 -10.50 14.82
C LEU A 54 8.06 -11.34 15.80
N VAL A 55 8.99 -12.13 15.29
CA VAL A 55 9.93 -12.93 16.08
C VAL A 55 11.30 -12.25 15.99
N LEU A 56 11.87 -11.90 17.15
CA LEU A 56 13.19 -11.27 17.26
C LEU A 56 14.06 -12.14 18.14
N ASP A 57 15.19 -12.60 17.62
CA ASP A 57 16.14 -13.40 18.41
C ASP A 57 17.06 -12.50 19.24
N ASN A 58 17.40 -11.31 18.73
CA ASN A 58 18.17 -10.32 19.46
C ASN A 58 17.27 -9.36 20.28
N PRO A 59 17.38 -9.33 21.63
CA PRO A 59 16.58 -8.44 22.46
C PRO A 59 16.89 -6.95 22.25
N GLY A 60 18.07 -6.60 21.74
CA GLY A 60 18.45 -5.22 21.39
C GLY A 60 17.74 -4.69 20.15
N LEU A 61 17.33 -5.58 19.24
CA LEU A 61 16.74 -5.22 17.95
C LEU A 61 15.40 -4.50 18.12
N LYS A 62 14.65 -4.84 19.18
CA LYS A 62 13.42 -4.12 19.54
C LYS A 62 13.67 -2.64 19.80
N HIS A 63 14.76 -2.31 20.48
CA HIS A 63 15.12 -0.92 20.77
C HIS A 63 15.58 -0.20 19.50
N GLU A 64 16.36 -0.87 18.65
CA GLU A 64 16.77 -0.33 17.34
C GLU A 64 15.54 0.03 16.48
N ILE A 65 14.54 -0.84 16.41
CA ILE A 65 13.28 -0.58 15.69
C ILE A 65 12.57 0.64 16.29
N GLN A 66 12.45 0.71 17.63
CA GLN A 66 11.78 1.82 18.29
C GLN A 66 12.44 3.17 17.96
N ASP A 67 13.76 3.26 18.10
CA ASP A 67 14.51 4.49 17.88
C ASP A 67 14.41 4.95 16.41
N ALA A 68 14.54 4.01 15.47
CA ALA A 68 14.41 4.29 14.04
C ALA A 68 13.01 4.81 13.69
N LEU A 69 11.96 4.19 14.22
CA LEU A 69 10.58 4.61 13.95
C LEU A 69 10.22 5.94 14.60
N ILE A 70 10.67 6.22 15.82
CA ILE A 70 10.46 7.51 16.48
C ILE A 70 11.09 8.62 15.65
N LYS A 71 12.34 8.43 15.22
CA LYS A 71 13.08 9.40 14.40
C LYS A 71 12.45 9.61 13.02
N GLY A 72 11.99 8.54 12.37
CA GLY A 72 11.39 8.59 11.04
C GLY A 72 9.92 9.02 10.99
N SER A 73 9.20 8.92 12.11
CA SER A 73 7.75 9.17 12.14
C SER A 73 7.35 10.57 11.70
N HIS A 74 8.17 11.58 12.02
CA HIS A 74 7.85 13.01 11.83
C HIS A 74 6.42 13.39 12.27
N GLY A 75 5.83 12.68 13.24
CA GLY A 75 4.46 12.90 13.70
C GLY A 75 3.35 12.07 13.03
N MET A 76 3.69 11.21 12.08
CA MET A 76 2.73 10.48 11.26
C MET A 76 2.51 9.06 11.80
N PHE A 77 1.39 8.82 12.47
CA PHE A 77 0.99 7.47 12.90
C PHE A 77 0.89 6.49 11.73
N LEU A 78 0.33 6.93 10.59
CA LEU A 78 0.21 6.09 9.40
C LEU A 78 1.57 5.61 8.89
N TRP A 79 2.57 6.49 8.86
CA TRP A 79 3.93 6.13 8.47
C TRP A 79 4.46 5.04 9.40
N VAL A 80 4.31 5.22 10.71
CA VAL A 80 4.73 4.24 11.73
C VAL A 80 4.03 2.90 11.53
N THR A 81 2.71 2.88 11.34
CA THR A 81 1.93 1.67 11.12
C THR A 81 2.43 0.90 9.90
N LEU A 82 2.69 1.60 8.79
CA LEU A 82 3.19 0.99 7.55
C LEU A 82 4.59 0.40 7.75
N GLN A 83 5.47 1.09 8.49
CA GLN A 83 6.80 0.58 8.78
C GLN A 83 6.79 -0.63 9.71
N ILE A 84 5.93 -0.64 10.74
CA ILE A 84 5.77 -1.81 11.60
C ILE A 84 5.30 -3.01 10.78
N TYR A 85 4.32 -2.82 9.88
CA TYR A 85 3.86 -3.89 9.00
C TYR A 85 5.00 -4.42 8.10
N SER A 86 5.83 -3.52 7.57
CA SER A 86 7.00 -3.89 6.79
C SER A 86 8.00 -4.72 7.61
N VAL A 87 8.33 -4.28 8.83
CA VAL A 87 9.24 -5.02 9.74
C VAL A 87 8.67 -6.39 10.11
N CYS A 88 7.36 -6.48 10.39
CA CYS A 88 6.69 -7.75 10.66
C CYS A 88 6.67 -8.73 9.49
N SER A 89 6.94 -8.29 8.26
CA SER A 89 7.03 -9.17 7.08
C SER A 89 8.42 -9.77 6.88
N MET A 90 9.42 -9.35 7.66
CA MET A 90 10.79 -9.87 7.59
C MET A 90 10.91 -11.18 8.36
N MET A 91 11.77 -12.09 7.89
CA MET A 91 11.94 -13.44 8.45
C MET A 91 13.20 -13.56 9.30
N THR A 92 14.15 -12.64 9.16
CA THR A 92 15.42 -12.67 9.88
C THR A 92 15.76 -11.32 10.52
N ASP A 93 16.48 -11.35 11.64
CA ASP A 93 17.02 -10.14 12.29
C ASP A 93 17.87 -9.28 11.35
N GLU A 94 18.54 -9.90 10.37
CA GLU A 94 19.34 -9.21 9.35
C GLU A 94 18.45 -8.44 8.38
N GLU A 95 17.40 -9.07 7.85
CA GLU A 95 16.41 -8.39 7.00
C GLU A 95 15.73 -7.23 7.73
N VAL A 96 15.46 -7.39 9.03
CA VAL A 96 14.94 -6.30 9.87
C VAL A 96 15.92 -5.13 9.89
N ARG A 97 17.22 -5.36 10.17
CA ARG A 97 18.21 -4.27 10.17
C ARG A 97 18.33 -3.59 8.81
N GLN A 98 18.37 -4.36 7.73
CA GLN A 98 18.39 -3.81 6.38
C GLN A 98 17.14 -2.98 6.06
N ALA A 99 15.97 -3.39 6.56
CA ALA A 99 14.75 -2.60 6.44
C ALA A 99 14.81 -1.29 7.24
N LEU A 100 15.43 -1.31 8.43
CA LEU A 100 15.65 -0.10 9.25
C LEU A 100 16.62 0.89 8.60
N GLU A 101 17.62 0.41 7.85
CA GLU A 101 18.54 1.25 7.09
C GLU A 101 17.88 1.92 5.88
N ASN A 102 16.88 1.25 5.29
CA ASN A 102 16.19 1.69 4.07
C ASN A 102 14.77 2.20 4.33
N LEU A 103 14.54 2.80 5.51
CA LEU A 103 13.24 3.35 5.85
C LEU A 103 12.86 4.50 4.90
N PRO A 104 11.64 4.49 4.36
CA PRO A 104 11.19 5.51 3.44
C PRO A 104 11.02 6.86 4.14
N GLN A 105 11.41 7.93 3.46
CA GLN A 105 11.42 9.29 4.04
C GLN A 105 10.02 9.88 4.21
N ASP A 106 9.08 9.50 3.35
CA ASP A 106 7.72 10.02 3.35
C ASP A 106 6.69 8.97 2.90
N LEU A 107 5.41 9.32 3.04
CA LEU A 107 4.30 8.48 2.59
C LEU A 107 4.32 8.24 1.08
N MET A 108 4.80 9.20 0.27
CA MET A 108 4.86 9.05 -1.18
C MET A 108 5.79 7.90 -1.56
N GLN A 109 6.95 7.81 -0.94
CA GLN A 109 7.91 6.73 -1.14
C GLN A 109 7.33 5.39 -0.67
N ILE A 110 6.59 5.36 0.44
CA ILE A 110 5.89 4.15 0.90
C ILE A 110 4.87 3.69 -0.16
N TYR A 111 4.02 4.60 -0.64
CA TYR A 111 3.03 4.25 -1.66
C TYR A 111 3.69 3.80 -2.97
N SER A 112 4.75 4.46 -3.41
CA SER A 112 5.52 4.02 -4.59
C SER A 112 6.04 2.60 -4.43
N GLN A 113 6.65 2.26 -3.29
CA GLN A 113 7.13 0.90 -3.02
C GLN A 113 5.99 -0.14 -2.98
N ILE A 114 4.85 0.20 -2.37
CA ILE A 114 3.67 -0.68 -2.32
C ILE A 114 3.14 -0.91 -3.74
N LEU A 115 3.03 0.15 -4.55
CA LEU A 115 2.52 0.06 -5.92
C LEU A 115 3.47 -0.73 -6.81
N GLU A 116 4.78 -0.50 -6.73
CA GLU A 116 5.79 -1.26 -7.47
C GLU A 116 5.69 -2.76 -7.16
N ARG A 117 5.59 -3.15 -5.88
CA ARG A 117 5.39 -4.55 -5.47
C ARG A 117 4.08 -5.14 -5.99
N THR A 118 3.02 -4.33 -6.05
CA THR A 118 1.67 -4.73 -6.49
C THR A 118 1.59 -4.91 -8.01
N LEU A 119 2.44 -4.20 -8.76
CA LEU A 119 2.46 -4.18 -10.22
C LEU A 119 3.45 -5.19 -10.84
N LEU A 120 4.09 -6.04 -10.03
CA LEU A 120 5.04 -7.05 -10.50
C LEU A 120 4.38 -8.09 -11.45
N PRO A 121 5.09 -8.56 -12.49
CA PRO A 121 4.60 -9.56 -13.43
C PRO A 121 4.21 -10.87 -12.71
N GLY A 122 3.03 -11.42 -13.02
CA GLY A 122 2.48 -12.63 -12.37
C GLY A 122 1.30 -12.37 -11.43
N GLN A 123 0.94 -11.11 -11.17
CA GLN A 123 -0.19 -10.72 -10.31
C GLN A 123 -1.19 -9.82 -11.05
N ALA A 124 -1.56 -10.21 -12.27
CA ALA A 124 -2.39 -9.41 -13.18
C ALA A 124 -3.69 -8.88 -12.56
N TYR A 125 -4.28 -9.63 -11.62
CA TYR A 125 -5.51 -9.22 -10.94
C TYR A 125 -5.29 -8.07 -9.96
N ARG A 126 -4.15 -7.99 -9.24
CA ARG A 126 -3.91 -6.91 -8.26
C ARG A 126 -3.84 -5.55 -8.93
N ALA A 127 -3.13 -5.47 -10.05
CA ALA A 127 -3.05 -4.26 -10.86
C ALA A 127 -4.42 -3.84 -11.42
N LYS A 128 -5.23 -4.80 -11.87
CA LYS A 128 -6.59 -4.54 -12.38
C LYS A 128 -7.52 -4.08 -11.26
N ILE A 129 -7.53 -4.74 -10.11
CA ILE A 129 -8.31 -4.37 -8.93
C ILE A 129 -7.95 -2.94 -8.50
N PHE A 130 -6.66 -2.64 -8.38
CA PHE A 130 -6.20 -1.30 -8.00
C PHE A 130 -6.70 -0.23 -8.98
N LYS A 131 -6.60 -0.49 -10.29
CA LYS A 131 -7.15 0.41 -11.32
C LYS A 131 -8.67 0.58 -11.20
N LEU A 132 -9.42 -0.51 -10.99
CA LEU A 132 -10.88 -0.48 -10.81
C LEU A 132 -11.27 0.36 -9.61
N VAL A 133 -10.61 0.17 -8.47
CA VAL A 133 -10.85 0.96 -7.25
C VAL A 133 -10.51 2.43 -7.46
N LEU A 134 -9.43 2.74 -8.19
CA LEU A 134 -9.01 4.11 -8.45
C LEU A 134 -10.00 4.90 -9.32
N VAL A 135 -10.67 4.23 -10.27
CA VAL A 135 -11.61 4.89 -11.21
C VAL A 135 -13.08 4.79 -10.77
N ALA A 136 -13.40 3.96 -9.78
CA ALA A 136 -14.77 3.75 -9.34
C ALA A 136 -15.33 4.99 -8.64
N LYS A 137 -16.51 5.44 -9.07
CA LYS A 137 -17.21 6.60 -8.47
C LYS A 137 -17.92 6.28 -7.15
N ARG A 138 -18.01 5.00 -6.80
CA ARG A 138 -18.59 4.49 -5.57
C ARG A 138 -17.81 3.24 -5.13
N PRO A 139 -17.88 2.84 -3.85
CA PRO A 139 -17.37 1.55 -3.43
C PRO A 139 -17.96 0.41 -4.29
N LEU A 140 -17.10 -0.49 -4.74
CA LEU A 140 -17.47 -1.70 -5.47
C LEU A 140 -17.68 -2.84 -4.48
N THR A 141 -18.64 -3.72 -4.78
CA THR A 141 -18.78 -4.99 -4.06
C THR A 141 -17.76 -6.02 -4.57
N VAL A 142 -17.56 -7.09 -3.81
CA VAL A 142 -16.69 -8.21 -4.22
C VAL A 142 -17.20 -8.82 -5.53
N ASP A 143 -18.51 -9.04 -5.66
CA ASP A 143 -19.13 -9.58 -6.87
C ASP A 143 -18.88 -8.69 -8.11
N GLU A 144 -18.98 -7.37 -7.94
CA GLU A 144 -18.72 -6.40 -9.02
C GLU A 144 -17.26 -6.41 -9.44
N ILE A 145 -16.33 -6.60 -8.51
CA ILE A 145 -14.91 -6.75 -8.81
C ILE A 145 -14.67 -8.07 -9.57
N GLN A 146 -15.27 -9.18 -9.15
CA GLN A 146 -15.15 -10.46 -9.85
C GLN A 146 -15.63 -10.37 -11.30
N GLU A 147 -16.78 -9.75 -11.52
CA GLU A 147 -17.33 -9.51 -12.85
C GLU A 147 -16.43 -8.59 -13.68
N ALA A 148 -15.96 -7.48 -13.12
CA ALA A 148 -15.07 -6.56 -13.83
C ALA A 148 -13.72 -7.22 -14.21
N LEU A 149 -13.24 -8.20 -13.43
CA LEU A 149 -12.00 -8.92 -13.70
C LEU A 149 -12.14 -10.03 -14.74
N SER A 150 -13.34 -10.58 -14.93
CA SER A 150 -13.62 -11.65 -15.90
C SER A 150 -13.84 -11.13 -17.33
N VAL A 151 -14.10 -9.83 -17.49
CA VAL A 151 -14.30 -9.19 -18.79
C VAL A 151 -12.94 -8.87 -19.46
N ALA A 152 -12.79 -9.29 -20.72
CA ALA A 152 -11.71 -8.88 -21.59
C ALA A 152 -12.20 -7.85 -22.62
N PRO A 153 -11.48 -6.73 -22.85
CA PRO A 153 -11.86 -5.76 -23.87
C PRO A 153 -12.01 -6.42 -25.25
N GLY A 154 -13.16 -6.22 -25.89
CA GLY A 154 -13.49 -6.81 -27.20
C GLY A 154 -14.17 -8.18 -27.13
N ASP A 155 -14.34 -8.77 -25.94
CA ASP A 155 -15.16 -9.96 -25.76
C ASP A 155 -16.64 -9.56 -25.64
N THR A 156 -17.45 -9.98 -26.60
CA THR A 156 -18.89 -9.69 -26.65
C THR A 156 -19.74 -10.79 -26.04
N GLU A 157 -19.15 -11.93 -25.68
CA GLU A 157 -19.88 -13.07 -25.12
C GLU A 157 -19.61 -13.21 -23.63
N TRP A 158 -20.66 -13.01 -22.84
CA TRP A 158 -20.61 -13.29 -21.42
C TRP A 158 -20.47 -14.79 -21.18
N ASN A 159 -19.42 -15.19 -20.46
CA ASN A 159 -19.18 -16.59 -20.10
C ASN A 159 -18.95 -16.73 -18.61
N LEU A 160 -19.92 -17.37 -17.94
CA LEU A 160 -19.89 -17.62 -16.50
C LEU A 160 -18.67 -18.48 -16.08
N SER A 161 -18.12 -19.31 -16.97
CA SER A 161 -16.93 -20.11 -16.67
C SER A 161 -15.64 -19.30 -16.61
N LYS A 162 -15.66 -18.02 -17.03
CA LYS A 162 -14.55 -17.07 -16.89
C LYS A 162 -14.59 -16.30 -15.56
N LEU A 163 -15.66 -16.45 -14.77
CA LEU A 163 -15.77 -15.80 -13.46
C LEU A 163 -14.71 -16.36 -12.51
N LEU A 164 -14.09 -15.48 -11.73
CA LEU A 164 -13.12 -15.89 -10.72
C LEU A 164 -13.86 -16.62 -9.59
N ASN A 165 -13.37 -17.82 -9.25
CA ASN A 165 -13.97 -18.64 -8.19
C ASN A 165 -13.73 -18.05 -6.79
N ASP A 166 -12.69 -17.24 -6.61
CA ASP A 166 -12.33 -16.58 -5.34
C ASP A 166 -11.40 -15.37 -5.62
N ILE A 167 -11.51 -14.26 -4.86
CA ILE A 167 -10.65 -13.06 -4.97
C ILE A 167 -10.24 -12.49 -3.62
#